data_AF-A0A7S3SFH0-F1
#
_entry.id   AF-A0A7S3SFH0-F1
#
_cell.length_a   1.000
_cell.length_b   1.000
_cell.length_c   1.000
_cell.angle_alpha   90.00
_cell.angle_beta   90.00
_cell.angle_gamma   90.00
#
_symmetry.space_group_name_H-M   'P 1'
#
loop_
_entity.id
_entity.type
_entity.pdbx_description
1 polymer ?
#
loop_
_entity_poly.entity_id
_entity_poly.type
_entity_poly.pdbx_seq_one_letter_code
_entity_poly.pdbx_strand_id
1 'polypeptide(L)'
;MKQFADEHEAATGEKVAPAGGQPDYGSGYFGNKLTYEQWYNFTLRVRAGENYIESCFIVVFMICVGGIWCPWIVVPVGALYWVSRFIYTNGYMGSPQGRVAGAIMGFLCLFIIIICAAVSISELIKGLYGNAIDIDAATTQDL
;
A
#
# COMPACT_ATOMS: atom_id res chain seq x y z
N MET A 1 9.52 25.96 5.55
CA MET A 1 9.89 25.90 6.98
C MET A 1 10.50 27.19 7.54
N LYS A 2 10.58 28.30 6.78
CA LYS A 2 11.17 29.56 7.28
C LYS A 2 10.39 30.24 8.42
N GLN A 3 9.12 29.87 8.61
CA GLN A 3 8.23 30.49 9.60
C GLN A 3 8.53 30.17 11.06
N PHE A 4 9.44 29.21 11.30
CA PHE A 4 9.96 28.87 12.64
C PHE A 4 11.49 28.78 12.63
N ALA A 5 12.15 29.55 11.77
CA ALA A 5 13.61 29.50 11.63
C ALA A 5 14.31 29.89 12.95
N ASP A 6 13.82 30.93 13.61
CA ASP A 6 14.40 31.43 14.86
C ASP A 6 14.19 30.45 16.03
N GLU A 7 12.99 29.86 16.17
CA GLU A 7 12.75 28.83 17.20
C GLU A 7 13.52 27.54 16.90
N HIS A 8 13.70 27.20 15.63
CA HIS A 8 14.49 26.04 15.24
C HIS A 8 15.98 26.27 15.55
N GLU A 9 16.55 27.42 15.18
CA GLU A 9 17.94 27.79 15.47
C GLU A 9 18.21 27.80 16.98
N ALA A 10 17.29 28.33 17.77
CA ALA A 10 17.40 28.35 19.22
C ALA A 10 17.40 26.94 19.85
N ALA A 11 16.68 25.98 19.26
CA ALA A 11 16.55 24.63 19.80
C ALA A 11 17.59 23.64 19.28
N THR A 12 18.02 23.76 18.02
CA THR A 12 18.90 22.78 17.34
C THR A 12 20.27 23.34 17.01
N GLY A 13 20.46 24.66 17.04
CA GLY A 13 21.67 25.33 16.56
C GLY A 13 21.74 25.48 15.03
N GLU A 14 20.72 25.03 14.30
CA GLU A 14 20.63 25.14 12.84
C GLU A 14 19.59 26.18 12.41
N LYS A 15 19.96 27.07 11.48
CA LYS A 15 19.11 28.19 11.02
C LYS A 15 17.82 27.79 10.31
N VAL A 16 17.81 26.60 9.71
CA VAL A 16 16.69 26.17 8.87
C VAL A 16 16.50 24.69 9.06
N ALA A 17 15.27 24.28 9.35
CA ALA A 17 14.93 22.88 9.39
C ALA A 17 15.30 22.19 8.04
N PRO A 18 15.87 20.97 8.08
CA PRO A 18 16.36 20.29 6.88
C PRO A 18 15.31 20.18 5.77
N ALA A 19 15.70 20.55 4.55
CA ALA A 19 14.82 20.46 3.39
C ALA A 19 14.38 19.01 3.16
N GLY A 20 13.07 18.78 3.02
CA GLY A 20 12.49 17.44 2.83
C GLY A 20 12.09 16.71 4.12
N GLY A 21 12.30 17.31 5.30
CA GLY A 21 11.77 16.78 6.55
C GLY A 21 10.24 16.85 6.63
N GLN A 22 9.65 16.01 7.48
CA GLN A 22 8.22 16.03 7.82
C GLN A 22 8.04 16.61 9.22
N PRO A 23 7.88 17.94 9.35
CA PRO A 23 7.91 18.61 10.66
C PRO A 23 6.66 18.30 11.51
N ASP A 24 5.53 17.96 10.90
CA ASP A 24 4.38 17.36 11.60
C ASP A 24 3.41 16.60 10.66
N TYR A 25 2.38 16.01 11.27
CA TYR A 25 1.24 15.34 10.64
C TYR A 25 -0.08 16.07 10.89
N GLY A 26 -0.05 17.40 11.10
CA GLY A 26 -1.23 18.24 11.21
C GLY A 26 -1.78 18.43 12.63
N SER A 27 -1.28 17.69 13.63
CA SER A 27 -1.57 17.93 15.05
C SER A 27 -0.40 18.59 15.80
N GLY A 28 0.61 19.05 15.06
CA GLY A 28 1.87 19.56 15.61
C GLY A 28 1.99 21.07 15.64
N TYR A 29 3.21 21.51 15.95
CA TYR A 29 3.58 22.92 16.09
C TYR A 29 3.32 23.73 14.80
N PHE A 30 3.43 23.10 13.63
CA PHE A 30 3.19 23.75 12.33
C PHE A 30 1.70 23.76 11.97
N GLY A 31 0.96 22.69 12.30
CA GLY A 31 -0.48 22.56 12.11
C GLY A 31 -1.29 23.63 12.85
N ASN A 32 -0.82 24.08 14.01
CA ASN A 32 -1.47 25.15 14.78
C ASN A 32 -1.55 26.51 14.06
N LYS A 33 -0.72 26.75 13.04
CA LYS A 33 -0.77 27.98 12.23
C LYS A 33 -1.73 27.88 11.04
N LEU A 34 -2.30 26.71 10.77
CA LEU A 34 -3.27 26.52 9.69
C LEU A 34 -4.66 27.02 10.11
N THR A 35 -5.41 27.58 9.17
CA THR A 35 -6.86 27.75 9.38
C THR A 35 -7.53 26.38 9.49
N TYR A 36 -8.70 26.31 10.11
CA TYR A 36 -9.44 25.05 10.24
C TYR A 36 -9.66 24.36 8.88
N GLU A 37 -10.01 25.12 7.85
CA GLU A 37 -10.20 24.58 6.49
C GLU A 37 -8.89 24.02 5.92
N GLN A 38 -7.78 24.74 6.07
CA GLN A 38 -6.47 24.29 5.60
C GLN A 38 -6.03 23.02 6.33
N TRP A 39 -6.19 23.00 7.66
CA TRP A 39 -5.90 21.86 8.51
C TRP A 39 -6.75 20.63 8.14
N TYR A 40 -8.06 20.82 7.96
CA TYR A 40 -8.97 19.76 7.59
C TYR A 40 -8.59 19.17 6.22
N ASN A 41 -8.37 20.01 5.22
CA ASN A 41 -7.96 19.55 3.90
C ASN A 41 -6.56 18.91 3.90
N PHE A 42 -5.65 19.35 4.76
CA PHE A 42 -4.34 18.74 4.93
C PHE A 42 -4.45 17.33 5.52
N THR A 43 -5.19 17.17 6.63
CA THR A 43 -5.36 15.88 7.31
C THR A 43 -6.06 14.84 6.43
N LEU A 44 -7.03 15.25 5.60
CA LEU A 44 -7.65 14.36 4.61
C LEU A 44 -6.61 13.76 3.63
N ARG A 45 -5.69 14.58 3.13
CA ARG A 45 -4.64 14.14 2.18
C ARG A 45 -3.61 13.24 2.84
N VAL A 46 -3.17 13.58 4.05
CA VAL A 46 -2.27 12.73 4.85
C VAL A 46 -2.91 11.35 5.04
N ARG A 47 -4.17 11.30 5.47
CA ARG A 47 -4.85 10.02 5.71
C ARG A 47 -5.04 9.19 4.45
N ALA A 48 -5.33 9.83 3.32
CA ALA A 48 -5.41 9.14 2.03
C ALA A 48 -4.06 8.52 1.62
N GLY A 49 -2.96 9.24 1.84
CA GLY A 49 -1.60 8.77 1.59
C GLY A 49 -1.19 7.60 2.49
N GLU A 50 -1.42 7.71 3.80
CA GLU A 50 -1.15 6.64 4.77
C GLU A 50 -1.90 5.36 4.41
N ASN A 51 -3.19 5.46 4.08
CA ASN A 51 -3.97 4.30 3.69
C ASN A 51 -3.42 3.63 2.41
N TYR A 52 -2.87 4.40 1.48
CA TYR A 52 -2.21 3.82 0.31
C TYR A 52 -0.96 3.05 0.70
N ILE A 53 -0.09 3.63 1.54
CA ILE A 53 1.15 2.97 1.98
C ILE A 53 0.86 1.69 2.78
N GLU A 54 -0.10 1.73 3.71
CA GLU A 54 -0.56 0.57 4.50
C GLU A 54 -0.99 -0.60 3.60
N SER A 55 -1.68 -0.30 2.50
CA SER A 55 -2.25 -1.31 1.61
C SER A 55 -1.32 -1.76 0.47
N CYS A 56 -0.42 -0.87 0.02
CA CYS A 56 0.42 -1.07 -1.16
C CYS A 56 1.31 -2.30 -1.02
N PHE A 57 2.01 -2.43 0.11
CA PHE A 57 2.92 -3.57 0.33
C PHE A 57 2.20 -4.91 0.28
N ILE A 58 1.05 -5.01 0.94
CA ILE A 58 0.25 -6.25 0.97
C ILE A 58 -0.22 -6.60 -0.45
N VAL A 59 -0.73 -5.61 -1.20
CA VAL A 59 -1.28 -5.87 -2.53
C VAL A 59 -0.18 -6.25 -3.52
N VAL A 60 0.95 -5.55 -3.53
CA VAL A 60 2.08 -5.86 -4.42
C VAL A 60 2.61 -7.26 -4.13
N PHE A 61 2.79 -7.61 -2.85
CA PHE A 61 3.21 -8.95 -2.46
C PHE A 61 2.24 -10.02 -2.97
N MET A 62 0.94 -9.83 -2.77
CA MET A 62 -0.08 -10.79 -3.21
C MET A 62 -0.18 -10.88 -4.74
N ILE A 63 0.07 -9.77 -5.47
CA ILE A 63 0.18 -9.78 -6.94
C ILE A 63 1.37 -10.62 -7.37
N CYS A 64 2.54 -10.46 -6.75
CA CYS A 64 3.72 -11.24 -7.08
C CYS A 64 3.49 -12.74 -6.84
N VAL A 65 2.85 -13.11 -5.73
CA VAL A 65 2.55 -14.52 -5.40
C VAL A 65 1.48 -15.08 -6.33
N GLY A 66 0.34 -14.38 -6.48
CA GLY A 66 -0.78 -14.83 -7.30
C GLY A 66 -0.49 -14.85 -8.80
N GLY A 67 0.44 -14.01 -9.25
CA GLY A 67 0.86 -13.92 -10.65
C GLY A 67 1.67 -15.12 -11.13
N ILE A 68 2.17 -15.97 -10.22
CA ILE A 68 2.95 -17.16 -10.58
C ILE A 68 2.08 -18.18 -11.34
N TRP A 69 0.88 -18.48 -10.83
CA TRP A 69 -0.04 -19.46 -11.44
C TRP A 69 -1.26 -18.83 -12.12
N CYS A 70 -1.68 -17.63 -11.70
CA CYS A 70 -2.87 -16.96 -12.24
C CYS A 70 -2.57 -15.60 -12.90
N PRO A 71 -1.55 -15.48 -13.78
CA PRO A 71 -1.12 -14.18 -14.32
C PRO A 71 -2.23 -13.45 -15.08
N TRP A 72 -3.02 -14.19 -15.86
CA TRP A 72 -4.09 -13.64 -16.70
C TRP A 72 -5.25 -13.01 -15.91
N ILE A 73 -5.39 -13.36 -14.63
CA ILE A 73 -6.40 -12.79 -13.73
C ILE A 73 -5.77 -11.69 -12.89
N VAL A 74 -4.62 -11.96 -12.30
CA VAL A 74 -3.98 -11.07 -11.33
C VAL A 74 -3.49 -9.77 -11.96
N VAL A 75 -2.96 -9.81 -13.19
CA VAL A 75 -2.48 -8.60 -13.89
C VAL A 75 -3.61 -7.59 -14.14
N PRO A 76 -4.73 -7.95 -14.81
CA PRO A 76 -5.81 -6.99 -15.04
C PRO A 76 -6.50 -6.57 -13.74
N VAL A 77 -6.67 -7.47 -12.77
CA VAL A 77 -7.28 -7.12 -11.47
C VAL A 77 -6.36 -6.22 -10.65
N GLY A 78 -5.04 -6.39 -10.73
CA GLY A 78 -4.05 -5.49 -10.13
C GLY A 78 -4.08 -4.09 -10.75
N ALA A 79 -4.23 -3.99 -12.07
CA ALA A 79 -4.44 -2.71 -12.75
C ALA A 79 -5.76 -2.05 -12.32
N LEU A 80 -6.83 -2.84 -12.16
CA LEU A 80 -8.11 -2.37 -11.66
C LEU A 80 -8.04 -1.88 -10.20
N TYR A 81 -7.28 -2.60 -9.35
CA TYR A 81 -6.97 -2.15 -8.00
C TYR A 81 -6.25 -0.79 -8.02
N TRP A 82 -5.28 -0.60 -8.91
CA TRP A 82 -4.59 0.69 -9.04
C TRP A 82 -5.55 1.83 -9.42
N VAL A 83 -6.50 1.59 -10.34
CA VAL A 83 -7.57 2.55 -10.67
C VAL A 83 -8.44 2.86 -9.43
N SER A 84 -8.79 1.84 -8.65
CA SER A 84 -9.57 2.04 -7.41
C SER A 84 -8.88 2.98 -6.43
N ARG A 85 -7.54 3.00 -6.39
CA ARG A 85 -6.76 3.90 -5.52
C ARG A 85 -6.84 5.36 -5.97
N PHE A 86 -6.93 5.64 -7.27
CA PHE A 86 -7.20 7.00 -7.75
C PHE A 86 -8.60 7.46 -7.37
N ILE A 87 -9.60 6.60 -7.55
CA ILE A 87 -10.98 6.92 -7.16
C ILE A 87 -11.06 7.17 -5.65
N TYR A 88 -10.44 6.31 -4.84
CA TYR A 88 -10.38 6.45 -3.40
C TYR A 88 -9.75 7.78 -3.00
N THR A 89 -8.56 8.09 -3.51
CA THR A 89 -7.78 9.27 -3.12
C THR A 89 -8.48 10.55 -3.54
N ASN A 90 -8.97 10.64 -4.78
CA ASN A 90 -9.71 11.80 -5.25
C ASN A 90 -11.03 12.00 -4.49
N GLY A 91 -11.75 10.93 -4.20
CA GLY A 91 -12.95 10.99 -3.38
C GLY A 91 -12.67 11.47 -1.95
N TYR A 92 -11.60 10.97 -1.35
CA TYR A 92 -11.17 11.33 0.01
C TYR A 92 -10.80 12.81 0.14
N MET A 93 -10.17 13.39 -0.89
CA MET A 93 -9.78 14.80 -0.91
C MET A 93 -10.98 15.76 -0.86
N GLY A 94 -12.16 15.35 -1.32
CA GLY A 94 -13.38 16.15 -1.23
C GLY A 94 -14.14 15.93 0.09
N SER A 95 -14.22 14.69 0.56
CA SER A 95 -14.81 14.36 1.86
C SER A 95 -14.39 12.96 2.33
N PRO A 96 -14.43 12.68 3.64
CA PRO A 96 -14.21 11.33 4.16
C PRO A 96 -15.12 10.27 3.52
N GLN A 97 -16.36 10.62 3.20
CA GLN A 97 -17.34 9.72 2.58
C GLN A 97 -17.06 9.47 1.10
N GLY A 98 -16.45 10.42 0.39
CA GLY A 98 -16.14 10.29 -1.04
C GLY A 98 -15.21 9.11 -1.37
N ARG A 99 -14.47 8.59 -0.38
CA ARG A 99 -13.58 7.43 -0.53
C ARG A 99 -14.29 6.11 -0.76
N VAL A 100 -15.58 5.99 -0.38
CA VAL A 100 -16.26 4.70 -0.21
C VAL A 100 -16.32 3.90 -1.51
N ALA A 101 -16.62 4.54 -2.64
CA ALA A 101 -16.67 3.86 -3.93
C ALA A 101 -15.32 3.22 -4.31
N GLY A 102 -14.23 3.97 -4.18
CA GLY A 102 -12.88 3.45 -4.41
C GLY A 102 -12.48 2.38 -3.41
N ALA A 103 -12.93 2.49 -2.15
CA ALA A 103 -12.65 1.50 -1.12
C ALA A 103 -13.29 0.14 -1.43
N ILE A 104 -14.58 0.14 -1.79
CA ILE A 104 -15.32 -1.08 -2.15
C ILE A 104 -14.68 -1.76 -3.36
N MET A 105 -14.40 -0.98 -4.41
CA MET A 105 -13.74 -1.50 -5.61
C MET A 105 -12.36 -2.09 -5.30
N GLY A 106 -11.55 -1.41 -4.48
CA GLY A 106 -10.25 -1.88 -4.05
C GLY A 106 -10.32 -3.16 -3.22
N PHE A 107 -11.29 -3.27 -2.30
CA PHE A 107 -11.49 -4.49 -1.50
C PHE A 107 -11.88 -5.68 -2.36
N LEU A 108 -12.77 -5.51 -3.35
CA LEU A 108 -13.15 -6.58 -4.26
C LEU A 108 -11.95 -7.06 -5.08
N CYS A 109 -11.13 -6.14 -5.60
CA CYS A 109 -9.92 -6.51 -6.34
C CYS A 109 -8.92 -7.25 -5.44
N LEU A 110 -8.68 -6.75 -4.22
CA LEU A 110 -7.79 -7.38 -3.26
C LEU A 110 -8.25 -8.81 -2.90
N PHE A 111 -9.55 -9.02 -2.72
CA PHE A 111 -10.11 -10.33 -2.42
C PHE A 111 -9.83 -11.34 -3.53
N ILE A 112 -10.01 -10.94 -4.79
CA ILE A 112 -9.70 -11.78 -5.96
C ILE A 112 -8.20 -12.11 -6.02
N ILE A 113 -7.33 -11.12 -5.76
CA ILE A 113 -5.87 -11.32 -5.76
C ILE A 113 -5.45 -12.29 -4.65
N ILE A 114 -6.02 -12.18 -3.44
CA ILE A 114 -5.75 -13.11 -2.33
C ILE A 114 -6.13 -14.54 -2.69
N ILE A 115 -7.29 -14.75 -3.33
CA ILE A 115 -7.71 -16.08 -3.80
C ILE A 115 -6.69 -16.64 -4.80
N CYS A 116 -6.27 -15.84 -5.78
CA CYS A 116 -5.27 -16.25 -6.77
C CYS A 116 -3.90 -16.56 -6.12
N ALA A 117 -3.50 -15.81 -5.10
CA ALA A 117 -2.30 -16.06 -4.32
C ALA A 117 -2.39 -17.40 -3.57
N ALA A 118 -3.53 -17.68 -2.92
CA ALA A 118 -3.75 -18.96 -2.24
C ALA A 118 -3.71 -20.15 -3.21
N VAL A 119 -4.32 -20.02 -4.40
CA VAL A 119 -4.25 -21.04 -5.46
C VAL A 119 -2.80 -21.25 -5.90
N SER A 120 -2.06 -20.17 -6.15
CA SER A 120 -0.66 -20.24 -6.57
C SER A 120 0.23 -20.95 -5.55
N ILE A 121 0.03 -20.68 -4.25
CA ILE A 121 0.72 -21.38 -3.17
C ILE A 121 0.36 -22.87 -3.17
N SER A 122 -0.92 -23.22 -3.33
CA SER A 122 -1.37 -24.61 -3.31
C SER A 122 -0.77 -25.44 -4.45
N GLU A 123 -0.67 -24.87 -5.65
CA GLU A 123 -0.08 -25.55 -6.81
C GLU A 123 1.45 -25.66 -6.68
N LEU A 124 2.11 -24.65 -6.12
CA LEU A 124 3.53 -24.74 -5.80
C LEU A 124 3.82 -25.87 -4.81
N ILE A 125 3.01 -26.00 -3.76
CA ILE A 125 3.13 -27.07 -2.76
C ILE A 125 2.95 -28.44 -3.43
N LYS A 126 1.90 -28.63 -4.24
CA LYS A 126 1.66 -29.89 -4.96
C LYS A 126 2.83 -30.24 -5.88
N GLY A 127 3.37 -29.27 -6.61
CA GLY A 127 4.53 -29.47 -7.48
C GLY A 127 5.77 -29.91 -6.72
N LEU A 128 6.02 -29.34 -5.53
CA LEU A 128 7.15 -29.73 -4.68
C LEU A 128 7.02 -31.18 -4.17
N TYR A 129 5.83 -31.56 -3.66
CA TYR A 129 5.62 -32.92 -3.14
C TYR A 129 5.51 -33.98 -4.25
N GLY A 130 4.92 -33.65 -5.40
CA GLY A 130 4.86 -34.57 -6.54
C GLY A 130 6.26 -34.91 -7.07
N ASN A 131 7.09 -33.89 -7.29
CA ASN A 131 8.46 -34.09 -7.76
C ASN A 131 9.35 -34.84 -6.75
N ALA A 132 9.11 -34.68 -5.44
CA ALA A 132 9.88 -35.40 -4.42
C ALA A 132 9.61 -36.92 -4.46
N ILE A 133 8.36 -37.33 -4.67
CA ILE A 133 7.98 -38.74 -4.79
C ILE A 133 8.59 -39.37 -6.06
N ASP A 134 8.59 -38.64 -7.17
CA ASP A 134 9.13 -39.12 -8.44
C ASP A 134 10.66 -39.31 -8.40
N ILE A 135 11.39 -38.44 -7.68
CA ILE A 135 12.85 -38.56 -7.49
C ILE A 135 13.20 -39.80 -6.66
N ASP A 136 12.47 -40.05 -5.57
CA ASP A 136 12.67 -41.24 -4.72
C ASP A 136 12.35 -42.52 -5.50
N ALA A 137 11.28 -42.51 -6.32
CA ALA A 137 10.93 -43.65 -7.17
C ALA A 137 12.02 -43.94 -8.22
N ALA A 138 12.59 -42.92 -8.86
CA ALA A 138 13.66 -43.06 -9.83
C ALA A 138 14.95 -43.61 -9.19
N THR A 139 15.33 -43.15 -8.00
CA THR A 139 16.53 -43.66 -7.30
C THR A 139 16.38 -45.09 -6.80
N THR A 140 15.15 -45.55 -6.53
CA THR A 140 14.91 -46.93 -6.09
C THR A 140 14.92 -47.94 -7.25
N GLN A 141 14.72 -47.50 -8.49
CA GLN A 141 14.77 -48.36 -9.68
C GLN A 141 16.20 -48.64 -10.19
N ASP A 142 17.17 -47.82 -9.79
CA ASP A 142 18.58 -47.93 -10.19
C ASP A 142 19.45 -48.77 -9.22
N LEU A 143 18.84 -49.45 -8.23
CA LEU A 143 19.46 -50.37 -7.26
C LEU A 143 19.05 -51.83 -7.51
#